data_AF-A0A358M4X5-F1
#
_entry.id   AF-A0A358M4X5-F1
#
_cell.length_a   1.000
_cell.length_b   1.000
_cell.length_c   1.000
_cell.angle_alpha   90.00
_cell.angle_beta   90.00
_cell.angle_gamma   90.00
#
_symmetry.space_group_name_H-M   'P 1'
#
loop_
_entity.id
_entity.type
_entity.pdbx_description
1 polymer ?
#
loop_
_entity_poly.entity_id
_entity_poly.type
_entity_poly.pdbx_seq_one_letter_code
_entity_poly.pdbx_strand_id
1 'polypeptide(L)'
;MVFSKPIFLFGFLPIVLILYYACPRRLKNTVLLIMSLIFYAWGEPRFVFLMLFTIIVDYIAGRLIAKFSDGSTRHAARTVLILAMVINLGLLCYFKYANFIIENLNVLLKGRIEPLNIALPIGISFYTFQTMS
;
A
#
# COMPACT_ATOMS: atom_id res chain seq x y z
N MET A 1 -2.93 -10.93 -10.79
CA MET A 1 -2.68 -11.43 -12.16
C MET A 1 -1.70 -10.49 -12.87
N VAL A 2 -0.98 -10.93 -13.91
CA VAL A 2 -0.20 -10.01 -14.75
C VAL A 2 -1.12 -9.39 -15.81
N PHE A 3 -0.97 -8.08 -16.07
CA PHE A 3 -1.78 -7.34 -17.05
C PHE A 3 -1.74 -7.94 -18.46
N SER A 4 -0.63 -8.56 -18.85
CA SER A 4 -0.45 -9.17 -20.18
C SER A 4 -1.16 -10.52 -20.35
N LYS A 5 -1.84 -11.04 -19.32
CA LYS A 5 -2.51 -12.34 -19.41
C LYS A 5 -3.84 -12.22 -20.19
N PRO A 6 -4.18 -13.17 -21.07
CA PRO A 6 -5.46 -13.16 -21.80
C PRO A 6 -6.69 -13.09 -20.87
N ILE A 7 -6.63 -13.74 -19.71
CA ILE A 7 -7.70 -13.71 -18.71
C ILE A 7 -7.97 -12.30 -18.18
N PHE A 8 -6.93 -11.46 -18.08
CA PHE A 8 -7.09 -10.06 -17.69
C PHE A 8 -7.71 -9.27 -18.84
N LEU A 9 -7.15 -9.41 -20.04
CA LEU A 9 -7.52 -8.60 -21.20
C LEU A 9 -8.95 -8.86 -21.69
N PHE A 10 -9.37 -10.13 -21.73
CA PHE A 10 -10.65 -10.55 -22.31
C PHE A 10 -11.70 -10.94 -21.26
N GLY A 11 -11.29 -11.19 -20.02
CA GLY A 11 -12.21 -11.51 -18.92
C GLY A 11 -12.38 -10.32 -17.97
N PHE A 12 -11.33 -10.05 -17.18
CA PHE A 12 -11.40 -9.08 -16.09
C PHE A 12 -11.68 -7.64 -16.57
N LEU A 13 -10.93 -7.14 -17.56
CA LEU A 13 -11.05 -5.76 -18.03
C LEU A 13 -12.45 -5.46 -18.62
N PRO A 14 -13.03 -6.29 -19.53
CA PRO A 14 -14.39 -6.09 -20.01
C PRO A 14 -15.43 -6.09 -18.88
N ILE A 15 -15.31 -7.00 -17.91
CA ILE A 15 -16.21 -7.04 -16.75
C ILE A 15 -16.13 -5.74 -15.95
N VAL A 16 -14.92 -5.26 -15.66
CA VAL A 16 -14.72 -3.99 -14.92
C VAL A 16 -15.33 -2.81 -15.69
N LEU A 17 -15.12 -2.74 -17.00
CA LEU A 17 -15.68 -1.67 -17.82
C LEU A 17 -17.21 -1.71 -17.85
N ILE A 18 -17.82 -2.89 -18.05
CA ILE A 18 -19.27 -3.06 -18.03
C ILE A 18 -19.83 -2.60 -16.69
N LEU A 19 -19.26 -3.07 -15.58
CA LEU A 19 -19.69 -2.67 -14.24
C LEU A 19 -19.52 -1.17 -14.01
N TYR A 20 -18.42 -0.58 -14.45
CA TYR A 20 -18.15 0.85 -14.31
C TYR A 20 -19.14 1.74 -15.08
N TYR A 21 -19.51 1.34 -16.31
CA TYR A 21 -20.45 2.10 -17.14
C TYR A 21 -21.91 1.84 -16.78
N ALA A 22 -22.26 0.64 -16.31
CA ALA A 22 -23.61 0.32 -15.85
C ALA A 22 -23.94 0.98 -14.49
N CYS A 23 -22.93 1.28 -13.69
CA CYS A 23 -23.08 1.81 -12.35
C CYS A 23 -23.41 3.33 -12.31
N PRO A 24 -24.27 3.79 -11.38
CA PRO A 24 -24.55 5.22 -11.22
C PRO A 24 -23.29 6.00 -10.80
N ARG A 25 -23.23 7.29 -11.18
CA ARG A 25 -22.06 8.17 -10.96
C ARG A 25 -21.49 8.13 -9.54
N ARG A 26 -22.35 8.00 -8.51
CA ARG A 26 -21.94 7.98 -7.09
C ARG A 26 -21.14 6.73 -6.70
N LEU A 27 -21.35 5.60 -7.38
CA LEU A 27 -20.76 4.31 -7.01
C LEU A 27 -19.57 3.92 -7.90
N LYS A 28 -19.26 4.71 -8.94
CA LYS A 28 -18.17 4.44 -9.88
C LYS A 28 -16.82 4.24 -9.21
N ASN A 29 -16.47 5.12 -8.26
CA ASN A 29 -15.21 5.01 -7.52
C ASN A 29 -15.19 3.77 -6.63
N THR A 30 -16.32 3.39 -6.03
CA THR A 30 -16.45 2.18 -5.22
C THR A 30 -16.26 0.93 -6.07
N VAL A 31 -16.86 0.88 -7.27
CA VAL A 31 -16.67 -0.23 -8.22
C VAL A 31 -15.21 -0.34 -8.61
N LEU A 32 -14.56 0.77 -8.99
CA LEU A 32 -13.14 0.77 -9.33
C LEU A 32 -12.25 0.32 -8.16
N LEU A 33 -12.53 0.80 -6.95
CA LEU A 33 -11.78 0.41 -5.75
C LEU A 33 -11.89 -1.10 -5.51
N ILE A 34 -13.12 -1.64 -5.48
CA ILE A 34 -13.36 -3.08 -5.22
C ILE A 34 -12.70 -3.93 -6.30
N MET A 35 -12.86 -3.57 -7.57
CA MET A 35 -12.24 -4.32 -8.67
C MET A 35 -10.72 -4.26 -8.60
N SER A 36 -10.14 -3.10 -8.28
CA SER A 36 -8.68 -2.96 -8.10
C SER A 36 -8.16 -3.82 -6.95
N LEU A 37 -8.89 -3.89 -5.84
CA LEU A 37 -8.55 -4.76 -4.71
C LEU A 37 -8.65 -6.24 -5.07
N ILE A 38 -9.68 -6.65 -5.80
CA ILE A 38 -9.83 -8.03 -6.30
C ILE A 38 -8.66 -8.39 -7.23
N PHE A 39 -8.28 -7.49 -8.13
CA PHE A 39 -7.16 -7.71 -9.04
C PHE A 39 -5.83 -7.89 -8.30
N TYR A 40 -5.58 -7.05 -7.29
CA TYR A 40 -4.42 -7.17 -6.43
C TYR A 40 -4.44 -8.47 -5.62
N ALA A 41 -5.58 -8.80 -5.01
CA ALA A 41 -5.80 -10.04 -4.26
C ALA A 41 -5.57 -11.31 -5.07
N TRP A 42 -5.84 -11.25 -6.38
CA TRP A 42 -5.56 -12.37 -7.26
C TRP A 42 -4.06 -12.68 -7.34
N GLY A 43 -3.21 -11.65 -7.31
CA GLY A 43 -1.76 -11.84 -7.26
C GLY A 43 -1.31 -12.30 -5.88
N GLU A 44 -1.76 -11.59 -4.84
CA GLU A 44 -1.23 -11.81 -3.50
C GLU A 44 -2.30 -11.56 -2.41
N PRO A 45 -3.15 -12.57 -2.11
CA PRO A 45 -4.34 -12.37 -1.29
C PRO A 45 -4.03 -11.99 0.15
N ARG A 46 -2.91 -12.47 0.70
CA ARG A 46 -2.50 -12.19 2.09
C ARG A 46 -2.13 -10.71 2.30
N PHE A 47 -1.44 -10.09 1.35
CA PHE A 47 -0.99 -8.70 1.50
C PHE A 47 -2.02 -7.66 1.06
N VAL A 48 -3.21 -8.08 0.61
CA VAL A 48 -4.36 -7.17 0.41
C VAL A 48 -4.72 -6.49 1.72
N PHE A 49 -4.69 -7.22 2.83
CA PHE A 49 -4.99 -6.67 4.16
C PHE A 49 -3.96 -5.60 4.57
N LEU A 50 -2.69 -5.83 4.24
CA LEU A 50 -1.64 -4.84 4.46
C LEU A 50 -1.87 -3.58 3.63
N MET A 51 -2.20 -3.74 2.34
CA MET A 51 -2.53 -2.62 1.45
C MET A 51 -3.77 -1.86 1.91
N LEU A 52 -4.82 -2.56 2.35
CA LEU A 52 -6.01 -1.93 2.91
C LEU A 52 -5.68 -1.14 4.18
N PHE A 53 -4.85 -1.69 5.05
CA PHE A 53 -4.37 -1.00 6.24
C PHE A 53 -3.64 0.31 5.86
N THR A 54 -2.69 0.27 4.93
CA THR A 54 -1.97 1.49 4.51
C THR A 54 -2.91 2.50 3.85
N ILE A 55 -3.85 2.05 3.00
CA ILE A 55 -4.86 2.93 2.39
C ILE A 55 -5.69 3.64 3.46
N ILE A 56 -6.16 2.92 4.48
CA ILE A 56 -6.99 3.51 5.55
C ILE A 56 -6.16 4.50 6.39
N VAL A 57 -4.95 4.12 6.79
CA VAL A 57 -4.05 4.97 7.57
C VAL A 57 -3.75 6.26 6.81
N ASP A 58 -3.36 6.17 5.55
CA ASP A 58 -3.01 7.32 4.72
C ASP A 58 -4.24 8.21 4.42
N TYR A 59 -5.40 7.60 4.18
CA TYR A 59 -6.65 8.34 3.98
C TYR A 59 -7.04 9.15 5.24
N ILE A 60 -6.97 8.53 6.42
CA ILE A 60 -7.26 9.20 7.69
C ILE A 60 -6.22 10.28 7.96
N ALA A 61 -4.93 9.99 7.78
CA ALA A 61 -3.85 10.94 7.95
C ALA A 61 -4.04 12.17 7.05
N GLY A 62 -4.31 11.98 5.76
CA GLY A 62 -4.56 13.07 4.81
C GLY A 62 -5.74 13.95 5.21
N ARG A 63 -6.85 13.34 5.67
CA ARG A 63 -8.03 14.07 6.16
C ARG A 63 -7.73 14.86 7.44
N LEU A 64 -6.95 14.29 8.36
CA LEU A 64 -6.55 14.97 9.61
C LEU A 64 -5.58 16.11 9.35
N ILE A 65 -4.61 15.92 8.44
CA ILE A 65 -3.68 16.98 8.02
C ILE A 65 -4.46 18.16 7.42
N ALA A 66 -5.41 17.89 6.53
CA ALA A 66 -6.27 18.93 5.96
C ALA A 66 -7.10 19.67 7.04
N LYS A 67 -7.60 18.94 8.04
CA LYS A 67 -8.37 19.52 9.15
C LYS A 67 -7.53 20.40 10.09
N PHE A 68 -6.28 20.02 10.34
CA PHE A 68 -5.38 20.72 11.28
C PHE A 68 -4.47 21.76 10.61
N SER A 69 -4.70 22.07 9.33
CA SER A 69 -3.84 22.97 8.56
C SER A 69 -3.95 24.44 9.01
N ASP A 70 -4.94 24.81 9.82
CA ASP A 70 -5.09 26.16 10.36
C ASP A 70 -4.02 26.48 11.42
N GLY A 71 -3.64 27.77 11.50
CA GLY A 71 -2.42 28.24 12.17
C GLY A 71 -2.23 27.82 13.63
N SER A 72 -3.32 27.61 14.38
CA SER A 72 -3.26 27.16 15.79
C SER A 72 -2.98 25.65 15.93
N THR A 73 -3.35 24.84 14.94
CA THR A 73 -3.24 23.37 14.97
C THR A 73 -2.15 22.79 14.07
N ARG A 74 -1.32 23.65 13.49
CA ARG A 74 -0.27 23.26 12.54
C ARG A 74 0.72 22.23 13.11
N HIS A 75 0.96 22.26 14.42
CA HIS A 75 1.77 21.24 15.10
C HIS A 75 1.14 19.85 15.04
N ALA A 76 -0.19 19.74 15.23
CA ALA A 76 -0.91 18.48 15.15
C ALA A 76 -0.87 17.91 13.71
N ALA A 77 -1.01 18.76 12.69
CA ALA A 77 -0.85 18.35 11.29
C ALA A 77 0.54 17.76 11.02
N ARG A 78 1.60 18.37 11.55
CA ARG A 78 2.97 17.84 11.43
C ARG A 78 3.13 16.50 12.13
N THR A 79 2.58 16.33 13.33
CA THR A 79 2.65 15.05 14.05
C THR A 79 1.95 13.93 13.30
N VAL A 80 0.77 14.20 12.71
CA VAL A 80 0.05 13.22 11.89
C VAL A 80 0.85 12.84 10.65
N LEU A 81 1.47 13.81 9.98
CA LEU A 81 2.33 13.55 8.82
C LEU A 81 3.53 12.66 9.20
N ILE A 82 4.25 13.01 10.27
CA ILE A 82 5.40 12.23 10.76
C ILE A 82 4.95 10.80 11.10
N LEU A 83 3.81 10.64 11.77
CA LEU A 83 3.28 9.32 12.12
C LEU A 83 2.96 8.49 10.87
N ALA A 84 2.30 9.07 9.86
CA ALA A 84 2.01 8.38 8.60
C ALA A 84 3.29 7.98 7.86
N MET A 85 4.30 8.86 7.84
CA MET A 85 5.61 8.55 7.27
C MET A 85 6.31 7.42 8.02
N VAL A 86 6.32 7.44 9.35
CA VAL A 86 6.93 6.40 10.19
C VAL A 86 6.25 5.05 9.96
N ILE A 87 4.93 4.99 9.86
CA ILE A 87 4.20 3.74 9.58
C ILE A 87 4.60 3.20 8.21
N ASN A 88 4.50 4.01 7.16
CA ASN A 88 4.78 3.57 5.80
C ASN A 88 6.26 3.20 5.58
N LEU A 89 7.20 4.01 6.05
CA LEU A 89 8.63 3.71 5.97
C LEU A 89 8.99 2.53 6.88
N GLY A 90 8.34 2.37 8.03
CA GLY A 90 8.51 1.22 8.91
C GLY A 90 8.10 -0.08 8.22
N LEU A 91 6.95 -0.10 7.56
CA LEU A 91 6.50 -1.24 6.75
C LEU A 91 7.47 -1.53 5.60
N LEU A 92 7.92 -0.49 4.89
CA LEU A 92 8.90 -0.64 3.81
C LEU A 92 10.23 -1.21 4.33
N CYS A 93 10.75 -0.70 5.45
CA CYS A 93 11.96 -1.19 6.09
C CYS A 93 11.81 -2.66 6.52
N TYR A 94 10.70 -3.02 7.16
CA TYR A 94 10.44 -4.39 7.60
C TYR A 94 10.36 -5.37 6.42
N PHE A 95 9.51 -5.08 5.43
CA PHE A 95 9.28 -6.03 4.33
C PHE A 95 10.42 -6.07 3.32
N LYS A 96 11.06 -4.93 3.02
CA LYS A 96 12.06 -4.85 1.95
C LYS A 96 13.50 -4.94 2.43
N TYR A 97 13.81 -4.36 3.59
CA TYR A 97 15.19 -4.14 4.03
C TYR A 97 15.62 -4.97 5.24
N ALA A 98 14.70 -5.61 5.97
CA ALA A 98 15.06 -6.35 7.19
C ALA A 98 16.09 -7.47 6.94
N ASN A 99 15.88 -8.32 5.93
CA ASN A 99 16.84 -9.37 5.59
C ASN A 99 18.18 -8.79 5.12
N PHE A 100 18.15 -7.75 4.28
CA PHE A 100 19.36 -7.05 3.85
C PHE A 100 20.15 -6.50 5.05
N ILE A 101 19.48 -5.91 6.03
CA ILE A 101 20.13 -5.39 7.25
C ILE A 101 20.74 -6.54 8.06
N ILE A 102 20.01 -7.64 8.25
CA ILE A 102 20.48 -8.81 9.02
C ILE A 102 21.70 -9.45 8.35
N GLU A 103 21.67 -9.63 7.04
CA GLU A 103 22.78 -10.21 6.27
C GLU A 103 24.05 -9.35 6.40
N ASN A 104 23.93 -8.03 6.24
CA ASN A 104 25.07 -7.12 6.41
C ASN A 104 25.61 -7.12 7.84
N LEU A 105 24.71 -7.18 8.85
CA LEU A 105 25.12 -7.21 10.25
C LEU A 105 25.84 -8.51 10.61
N ASN A 106 25.38 -9.64 10.08
CA ASN A 106 26.06 -10.93 10.25
C ASN A 106 27.46 -10.91 9.63
N VAL A 107 27.63 -10.30 8.46
CA VAL A 107 28.96 -10.13 7.83
C VAL A 107 29.87 -9.27 8.69
N LEU A 108 29.38 -8.13 9.20
CA LEU A 108 30.18 -7.17 9.96
C LEU A 108 30.55 -7.68 11.36
N LEU A 109 29.60 -8.28 12.08
CA LEU A 109 29.77 -8.70 13.47
C LEU A 109 30.13 -10.18 13.62
N LYS A 110 30.28 -10.92 12.50
CA LYS A 110 30.38 -12.39 12.49
C LYS A 110 29.21 -13.05 13.24
N GLY A 111 28.05 -12.40 13.23
CA GLY A 111 26.82 -12.87 13.86
C GLY A 111 26.20 -14.04 13.10
N ARG A 112 25.32 -14.78 13.78
CA ARG A 112 24.53 -15.88 13.20
C ARG A 112 23.03 -15.65 13.38
N ILE A 113 22.58 -14.43 13.10
CA ILE A 113 21.15 -14.11 13.15
C ILE A 113 20.51 -14.70 11.89
N GLU A 114 19.53 -15.59 12.05
CA GLU A 114 18.83 -16.13 10.89
C GLU A 114 17.97 -15.05 10.21
N PRO A 115 17.97 -14.97 8.86
CA PRO A 115 17.11 -14.04 8.14
C PRO A 115 15.64 -14.39 8.36
N LEU A 116 14.77 -13.38 8.43
CA LEU A 116 13.35 -13.56 8.76
C LEU A 116 12.51 -14.18 7.63
N ASN A 117 13.08 -14.54 6.47
CA ASN A 117 12.37 -15.14 5.32
C ASN A 117 11.00 -14.47 5.03
N ILE A 118 10.98 -13.14 5.10
CA ILE A 118 9.76 -12.33 4.95
C ILE A 118 9.34 -12.34 3.48
N ALA A 119 8.11 -12.75 3.21
CA ALA A 119 7.54 -12.66 1.86
C ALA A 119 7.33 -11.18 1.48
N LEU A 120 7.78 -10.80 0.28
CA LEU A 120 7.73 -9.42 -0.19
C LEU A 120 6.38 -9.13 -0.88
N PRO A 121 5.59 -8.16 -0.39
CA PRO A 121 4.39 -7.73 -1.08
C PRO A 121 4.71 -7.06 -2.43
N ILE A 122 3.98 -7.47 -3.47
CA ILE A 122 4.10 -6.88 -4.80
C ILE A 122 3.82 -5.37 -4.74
N GLY A 123 4.79 -4.58 -5.23
CA GLY A 123 4.59 -3.14 -5.42
C GLY A 123 4.66 -2.31 -4.14
N ILE A 124 5.12 -2.85 -3.00
CA ILE A 124 5.21 -2.10 -1.73
C ILE A 124 5.97 -0.79 -1.83
N SER A 125 7.10 -0.77 -2.52
CA SER A 125 7.82 0.49 -2.73
C SER A 125 6.99 1.49 -3.52
N PHE A 126 6.29 1.04 -4.56
CA PHE A 126 5.51 1.93 -5.42
C PHE A 126 4.36 2.57 -4.66
N TYR A 127 3.49 1.78 -4.02
CA TYR A 127 2.35 2.36 -3.32
C TYR A 127 2.77 3.17 -2.08
N THR A 128 3.83 2.78 -1.36
CA THR A 128 4.34 3.55 -0.22
C THR A 128 4.85 4.93 -0.63
N PHE A 129 5.61 5.05 -1.72
CA PHE A 129 6.08 6.36 -2.18
C PHE A 129 4.96 7.17 -2.84
N GLN A 130 4.05 6.50 -3.55
CA GLN A 130 2.91 7.16 -4.19
C GLN A 130 1.94 7.79 -3.18
N THR A 131 1.74 7.19 -1.99
CA THR A 131 0.86 7.76 -0.96
C THR A 131 1.50 8.89 -0.17
N MET A 132 2.84 8.97 -0.12
CA MET A 132 3.57 10.06 0.50
C MET A 132 3.74 11.30 -0.39
N SER A 133 3.71 11.11 -1.72
CA SER A 133 3.88 12.19 -2.71
C SER A 133 2.64 13.06 -2.86
#